data_AF-A0AAJ1TNR0-F1
#
_entry.id   AF-A0AAJ1TNR0-F1
#
_cell.length_a   1.000
_cell.length_b   1.000
_cell.length_c   1.000
_cell.angle_alpha   90.00
_cell.angle_beta   90.00
_cell.angle_gamma   90.00
#
_symmetry.space_group_name_H-M   'P 1'
#
loop_
_entity.id
_entity.type
_entity.pdbx_description
1 polymer ?
#
loop_
_entity_poly.entity_id
_entity_poly.type
_entity_poly.pdbx_seq_one_letter_code
_entity_poly.pdbx_strand_id
1 'polypeptide(L)'
;MLTVDSLWRVRHRLAQIGKKRTGSPRILVVGVCQAGSMAKVLRYLLPDAQVDFVSAFTANRRFPKLVDLMAHADGYDHVYSSIYLPRFKDGGTIDRFRTHPKVRLIPTIVFGAYHPDLIHVGVQDAVSLNGLISGPMGHSHSAITLYAYLAGFSQAQALRLFAEPVFERLGYFDLWNESVSYLRGLGAQAQYDLDTHLTRWARRGCFMHSINHTKLYVVADLARGLLTKSGVPYPECDLDAFVPDDLGGQGSWPVYPEIAAHYGVPGSALFFKAETRRSGPARTMTRAEFVAAAYANYDRRPREALVSQRVQGWRNDPATVEFFREAAGREISPIRPAERVPALASGSLAGHTS
;
A
#
# COMPACT_ATOMS: atom_id res chain seq x y z
N MET A 1 21.07 -44.19 -8.54
CA MET A 1 20.80 -43.35 -7.35
C MET A 1 19.83 -42.25 -7.75
N LEU A 2 18.59 -42.30 -7.28
CA LEU A 2 17.62 -41.21 -7.44
C LEU A 2 18.04 -40.04 -6.53
N THR A 3 18.36 -38.89 -7.11
CA THR A 3 18.68 -37.68 -6.35
C THR A 3 17.45 -37.19 -5.56
N VAL A 4 17.62 -36.44 -4.48
CA VAL A 4 16.50 -35.85 -3.71
C VAL A 4 15.54 -35.05 -4.62
N ASP A 5 16.09 -34.41 -5.66
CA ASP A 5 15.34 -33.67 -6.69
C ASP A 5 14.46 -34.58 -7.59
N SER A 6 14.83 -35.85 -7.75
CA SER A 6 14.04 -36.84 -8.48
C SER A 6 12.91 -37.42 -7.62
N LEU A 7 13.14 -37.57 -6.31
CA LEU A 7 12.14 -38.06 -5.36
C LEU A 7 11.00 -37.06 -5.13
N TRP A 8 11.29 -35.75 -5.12
CA TRP A 8 10.24 -34.72 -5.01
C TRP A 8 9.37 -34.65 -6.28
N ARG A 9 9.99 -34.72 -7.46
CA ARG A 9 9.27 -34.79 -8.74
C ARG A 9 8.38 -36.03 -8.85
N VAL A 10 8.85 -37.18 -8.38
CA VAL A 10 8.08 -38.43 -8.34
C VAL A 10 6.93 -38.33 -7.34
N ARG A 11 7.14 -37.82 -6.11
CA ARG A 11 6.05 -37.58 -5.13
C ARG A 11 5.00 -36.61 -5.67
N HIS A 12 5.42 -35.54 -6.35
CA HIS A 12 4.47 -34.57 -6.90
C HIS A 12 3.67 -35.16 -8.07
N ARG A 13 4.31 -35.90 -8.99
CA ARG A 13 3.61 -36.62 -10.06
C ARG A 13 2.61 -37.63 -9.49
N LEU A 14 2.99 -38.40 -8.47
CA LEU A 14 2.09 -39.33 -7.79
C LEU A 14 0.92 -38.61 -7.10
N ALA A 15 1.13 -37.43 -6.51
CA ALA A 15 0.05 -36.62 -5.94
C ALA A 15 -0.89 -35.99 -7.00
N GLN A 16 -0.49 -35.96 -8.27
CA GLN A 16 -1.36 -35.56 -9.39
C GLN A 16 -2.12 -36.74 -10.01
N ILE A 17 -1.67 -37.99 -9.79
CA ILE A 17 -2.34 -39.20 -10.26
C ILE A 17 -3.58 -39.43 -9.37
N GLY A 18 -4.75 -39.07 -9.89
CA GLY A 18 -6.04 -39.28 -9.22
C GLY A 18 -6.95 -38.04 -9.12
N LYS A 19 -6.42 -36.83 -9.38
CA LYS A 19 -7.28 -35.65 -9.55
C LYS A 19 -7.93 -35.69 -10.94
N LYS A 20 -9.23 -36.02 -11.02
CA LYS A 20 -10.03 -35.90 -12.25
C LYS A 20 -9.83 -34.50 -12.84
N ARG A 21 -9.33 -34.41 -14.07
CA ARG A 21 -9.35 -33.17 -14.86
C ARG A 21 -10.82 -32.84 -15.14
N THR A 22 -11.38 -31.89 -14.40
CA THR A 22 -12.77 -31.42 -14.59
C THR A 22 -12.92 -30.50 -15.82
N GLY A 23 -11.85 -30.26 -16.57
CA GLY A 23 -11.80 -29.24 -17.63
C GLY A 23 -11.54 -27.82 -17.10
N SER A 24 -11.70 -27.60 -15.79
CA SER A 24 -11.47 -26.31 -15.14
C SER A 24 -9.97 -26.00 -14.98
N PRO A 25 -9.53 -24.74 -15.22
CA PRO A 25 -8.12 -24.39 -15.18
C PRO A 25 -7.56 -24.46 -13.77
N ARG A 26 -6.27 -24.79 -13.67
CA ARG A 26 -5.50 -24.71 -12.43
C ARG A 26 -4.58 -23.51 -12.49
N ILE A 27 -4.75 -22.59 -11.55
CA ILE A 27 -4.03 -21.31 -11.54
C ILE A 27 -3.22 -21.21 -10.25
N LEU A 28 -1.93 -20.96 -10.40
CA LEU A 28 -1.05 -20.61 -9.28
C LEU A 28 -0.82 -19.10 -9.27
N VAL A 29 -1.06 -18.49 -8.12
CA VAL A 29 -0.75 -17.08 -7.89
C VAL A 29 0.39 -16.97 -6.88
N VAL A 30 1.48 -16.31 -7.25
CA VAL A 30 2.66 -16.11 -6.41
C VAL A 30 2.88 -14.63 -6.20
N GLY A 31 3.05 -14.17 -4.96
CA GLY A 31 3.38 -12.75 -4.76
C GLY A 31 3.04 -12.18 -3.41
N VAL A 32 2.95 -10.86 -3.34
CA VAL A 32 2.69 -10.09 -2.12
C VAL A 32 1.18 -9.89 -1.89
N CYS A 33 0.80 -8.92 -1.05
CA CYS A 33 -0.58 -8.59 -0.71
C CYS A 33 -1.50 -8.41 -1.94
N GLN A 34 -1.08 -7.70 -3.00
CA GLN A 34 -1.85 -7.55 -4.25
C GLN A 34 -2.15 -8.90 -4.93
N ALA A 35 -1.18 -9.81 -4.95
CA ALA A 35 -1.36 -11.15 -5.53
C ALA A 35 -2.31 -12.02 -4.67
N GLY A 36 -2.30 -11.85 -3.35
CA GLY A 36 -3.28 -12.48 -2.46
C GLY A 36 -4.72 -12.03 -2.78
N SER A 37 -4.93 -10.73 -2.93
CA SER A 37 -6.23 -10.16 -3.35
C SER A 37 -6.64 -10.67 -4.74
N MET A 38 -5.68 -10.76 -5.67
CA MET A 38 -5.92 -11.31 -7.01
C MET A 38 -6.35 -12.78 -6.98
N ALA A 39 -5.70 -13.61 -6.18
CA ALA A 39 -6.08 -15.01 -6.03
C ALA A 39 -7.53 -15.17 -5.53
N LYS A 40 -7.98 -14.27 -4.65
CA LYS A 40 -9.38 -14.23 -4.20
C LYS A 40 -10.31 -13.83 -5.35
N VAL A 41 -10.02 -12.73 -6.06
CA VAL A 41 -10.81 -12.31 -7.24
C VAL A 41 -10.94 -13.43 -8.27
N LEU A 42 -9.84 -14.14 -8.56
CA LEU A 42 -9.85 -15.26 -9.52
C LEU A 42 -10.78 -16.40 -9.09
N ARG A 43 -10.93 -16.68 -7.79
CA ARG A 43 -11.89 -17.69 -7.31
C ARG A 43 -13.34 -17.27 -7.50
N TYR A 44 -13.63 -15.97 -7.46
CA TYR A 44 -14.97 -15.45 -7.75
C TYR A 44 -15.26 -15.45 -9.25
N LEU A 45 -14.28 -15.10 -10.08
CA LEU A 45 -14.41 -15.14 -11.54
C LEU A 45 -14.48 -16.57 -12.08
N LEU A 46 -13.80 -17.51 -11.43
CA LEU A 46 -13.67 -18.90 -11.89
C LEU A 46 -14.03 -19.86 -10.75
N PRO A 47 -15.33 -20.02 -10.41
CA PRO A 47 -15.75 -20.81 -9.25
C PRO A 47 -15.33 -22.28 -9.32
N ASP A 48 -15.21 -22.83 -10.54
CA ASP A 48 -14.80 -24.23 -10.75
C ASP A 48 -13.28 -24.42 -10.87
N ALA A 49 -12.49 -23.34 -10.93
CA ALA A 49 -11.05 -23.40 -11.08
C ALA A 49 -10.34 -23.69 -9.74
N GLN A 50 -9.23 -24.41 -9.80
CA GLN A 50 -8.34 -24.53 -8.64
C GLN A 50 -7.39 -23.33 -8.63
N VAL A 51 -7.59 -22.39 -7.70
CA VAL A 51 -6.72 -21.22 -7.53
C VAL A 51 -5.94 -21.30 -6.22
N ASP A 52 -4.64 -21.57 -6.33
CA ASP A 52 -3.72 -21.65 -5.21
C ASP A 52 -2.88 -20.38 -5.08
N PHE A 53 -2.64 -19.95 -3.84
CA PHE A 53 -1.81 -18.77 -3.55
C PHE A 53 -0.55 -19.17 -2.78
N VAL A 54 0.60 -18.65 -3.22
CA VAL A 54 1.89 -18.72 -2.53
C VAL A 54 2.37 -17.30 -2.23
N SER A 55 2.34 -16.94 -0.95
CA SER A 55 2.87 -15.65 -0.51
C SER A 55 4.38 -15.58 -0.67
N ALA A 56 4.88 -14.53 -1.33
CA ALA A 56 6.30 -14.24 -1.49
C ALA A 56 7.03 -14.14 -0.14
N PHE A 57 6.35 -13.71 0.93
CA PHE A 57 6.93 -13.65 2.28
C PHE A 57 7.21 -15.02 2.91
N THR A 58 6.67 -16.10 2.34
CA THR A 58 6.82 -17.47 2.85
C THR A 58 7.27 -18.46 1.79
N ALA A 59 7.45 -18.01 0.54
CA ALA A 59 7.74 -18.87 -0.60
C ALA A 59 9.06 -19.60 -0.42
N ASN A 60 10.12 -18.94 0.07
CA ASN A 60 11.42 -19.59 0.32
C ASN A 60 11.41 -20.60 1.49
N ARG A 61 10.46 -20.49 2.43
CA ARG A 61 10.28 -21.48 3.49
C ARG A 61 9.57 -22.72 2.96
N ARG A 62 8.59 -22.53 2.08
CA ARG A 62 7.83 -23.62 1.45
C ARG A 62 8.62 -24.30 0.32
N PHE A 63 9.41 -23.53 -0.41
CA PHE A 63 10.23 -23.94 -1.55
C PHE A 63 11.65 -23.37 -1.34
N PRO A 64 12.55 -24.09 -0.66
CA PRO A 64 13.88 -23.57 -0.34
C PRO A 64 14.71 -23.15 -1.56
N LYS A 65 14.50 -23.79 -2.72
CA LYS A 65 15.13 -23.45 -4.00
C LYS A 65 14.07 -23.00 -5.01
N LEU A 66 14.42 -22.10 -5.93
CA LEU A 66 13.50 -21.66 -6.98
C LEU A 66 13.10 -22.81 -7.91
N VAL A 67 14.02 -23.75 -8.16
CA VAL A 67 13.70 -24.96 -8.95
C VAL A 67 12.54 -25.77 -8.37
N ASP A 68 12.36 -25.76 -7.04
CA ASP A 68 11.25 -26.45 -6.38
C ASP A 68 9.91 -25.72 -6.64
N LEU A 69 9.93 -24.39 -6.63
CA LEU A 69 8.76 -23.57 -6.98
C LEU A 69 8.40 -23.73 -8.46
N MET A 70 9.39 -23.77 -9.36
CA MET A 70 9.17 -24.03 -10.79
C MET A 70 8.57 -25.44 -11.01
N ALA A 71 9.10 -26.46 -10.34
CA ALA A 71 8.55 -27.82 -10.41
C ALA A 71 7.12 -27.90 -9.84
N HIS A 72 6.79 -27.08 -8.84
CA HIS A 72 5.41 -26.95 -8.38
C HIS A 72 4.52 -26.27 -9.43
N ALA A 73 5.02 -25.21 -10.06
CA ALA A 73 4.35 -24.45 -11.10
C ALA A 73 4.01 -25.29 -12.35
N ASP A 74 4.79 -26.33 -12.65
CA ASP A 74 4.50 -27.30 -13.72
C ASP A 74 3.11 -27.94 -13.59
N GLY A 75 2.62 -28.09 -12.36
CA GLY A 75 1.32 -28.71 -12.05
C GLY A 75 0.09 -27.82 -12.30
N TYR A 76 0.28 -26.60 -12.79
CA TYR A 76 -0.78 -25.64 -13.08
C TYR A 76 -0.83 -25.34 -14.58
N ASP A 77 -1.96 -24.84 -15.07
CA ASP A 77 -2.14 -24.43 -16.46
C ASP A 77 -1.65 -22.99 -16.65
N HIS A 78 -1.88 -22.13 -15.66
CA HIS A 78 -1.44 -20.73 -15.64
C HIS A 78 -0.76 -20.39 -14.32
N VAL A 79 0.26 -19.53 -14.39
CA VAL A 79 0.99 -19.05 -13.21
C VAL A 79 1.09 -17.53 -13.28
N TYR A 80 0.51 -16.84 -12.30
CA TYR A 80 0.59 -15.39 -12.18
C TYR A 80 1.52 -15.03 -11.04
N SER A 81 2.57 -14.25 -11.31
CA SER A 81 3.58 -13.91 -10.31
C SER A 81 3.75 -12.40 -10.18
N SER A 82 3.75 -11.85 -8.97
CA SER A 82 4.33 -10.52 -8.73
C SER A 82 5.78 -10.46 -9.22
N ILE A 83 6.26 -9.26 -9.53
CA ILE A 83 7.67 -9.02 -9.89
C ILE A 83 8.63 -9.23 -8.71
N TYR A 84 8.11 -9.26 -7.47
CA TYR A 84 8.89 -9.50 -6.27
C TYR A 84 8.84 -10.96 -5.83
N LEU A 85 10.01 -11.54 -5.57
CA LEU A 85 10.19 -12.87 -4.96
C LEU A 85 11.24 -12.78 -3.84
N PRO A 86 11.15 -13.66 -2.82
CA PRO A 86 12.18 -13.72 -1.79
C PRO A 86 13.48 -14.30 -2.35
N ARG A 87 14.57 -14.17 -1.57
CA ARG A 87 15.82 -14.87 -1.85
C ARG A 87 15.65 -16.38 -1.64
N PHE A 88 15.95 -17.16 -2.67
CA PHE A 88 16.03 -18.62 -2.63
C PHE A 88 17.46 -19.11 -2.38
N LYS A 89 17.64 -20.32 -1.83
CA LYS A 89 18.96 -20.89 -1.50
C LYS A 89 19.84 -21.16 -2.71
N ASP A 90 19.23 -21.41 -3.87
CA ASP A 90 19.91 -21.61 -5.16
C ASP A 90 20.12 -20.28 -5.92
N GLY A 91 19.91 -19.13 -5.28
CA GLY A 91 20.07 -17.81 -5.87
C GLY A 91 19.01 -17.46 -6.92
N GLY A 92 17.91 -18.22 -7.00
CA GLY A 92 16.85 -17.95 -7.96
C GLY A 92 16.23 -16.56 -7.82
N THR A 93 15.92 -15.94 -8.95
CA THR A 93 15.36 -14.58 -9.07
C THR A 93 14.05 -14.59 -9.87
N ILE A 94 13.33 -13.46 -9.85
CA ILE A 94 12.18 -13.27 -10.73
C ILE A 94 12.54 -13.39 -12.21
N ASP A 95 13.73 -12.93 -12.61
CA ASP A 95 14.20 -13.04 -14.00
C ASP A 95 14.31 -14.49 -14.46
N ARG A 96 14.72 -15.39 -13.56
CA ARG A 96 14.73 -16.83 -13.85
C ARG A 96 13.33 -17.42 -13.79
N PHE A 97 12.47 -16.97 -12.87
CA PHE A 97 11.12 -17.53 -12.75
C PHE A 97 10.24 -17.16 -13.96
N ARG A 98 10.37 -15.94 -14.49
CA ARG A 98 9.59 -15.46 -15.65
C ARG A 98 9.92 -16.17 -16.96
N THR A 99 11.04 -16.90 -17.06
CA THR A 99 11.34 -17.72 -18.25
C THR A 99 10.51 -18.99 -18.30
N HIS A 100 9.86 -19.37 -17.20
CA HIS A 100 8.96 -20.51 -17.19
C HIS A 100 7.75 -20.24 -18.11
N PRO A 101 7.43 -21.14 -19.06
CA PRO A 101 6.50 -20.84 -20.16
C PRO A 101 5.09 -20.47 -19.71
N LYS A 102 4.66 -20.99 -18.55
CA LYS A 102 3.34 -20.73 -17.95
C LYS A 102 3.29 -19.49 -17.05
N VAL A 103 4.42 -18.84 -16.78
CA VAL A 103 4.48 -17.67 -15.90
C VAL A 103 4.13 -16.41 -16.68
N ARG A 104 3.22 -15.62 -16.12
CA ARG A 104 2.93 -14.25 -16.52
C ARG A 104 3.05 -13.36 -15.30
N LEU A 105 3.64 -12.18 -15.49
CA LEU A 105 3.86 -11.26 -14.39
C LEU A 105 2.60 -10.45 -14.10
N ILE A 106 2.30 -10.32 -12.81
CA ILE A 106 1.33 -9.38 -12.28
C ILE A 106 2.06 -8.03 -12.20
N PRO A 107 1.60 -6.99 -12.91
CA PRO A 107 2.15 -5.65 -12.72
C PRO A 107 1.90 -5.22 -11.28
N THR A 108 2.97 -4.89 -10.55
CA THR A 108 2.82 -4.31 -9.22
C THR A 108 2.31 -2.89 -9.38
N ILE A 109 1.25 -2.54 -8.68
CA ILE A 109 0.74 -1.17 -8.68
C ILE A 109 1.33 -0.41 -7.51
N VAL A 110 2.12 0.61 -7.82
CA VAL A 110 2.63 1.59 -6.84
C VAL A 110 2.32 2.97 -7.39
N PHE A 111 1.64 3.79 -6.59
CA PHE A 111 1.22 5.12 -7.01
C PHE A 111 1.24 6.08 -5.82
N GLY A 112 2.24 6.96 -5.81
CA GLY A 112 2.56 7.82 -4.66
C GLY A 112 1.78 9.12 -4.61
N ALA A 113 1.22 9.58 -5.74
CA ALA A 113 0.66 10.93 -5.86
C ALA A 113 -0.45 11.23 -4.85
N TYR A 114 -1.30 10.26 -4.52
CA TYR A 114 -2.38 10.45 -3.53
C TYR A 114 -1.89 10.48 -2.08
N HIS A 115 -0.71 9.91 -1.80
CA HIS A 115 -0.19 9.72 -0.44
C HIS A 115 1.29 10.13 -0.35
N PRO A 116 1.64 11.37 -0.74
CA PRO A 116 3.03 11.82 -0.88
C PRO A 116 3.80 11.84 0.44
N ASP A 117 3.09 11.98 1.56
CA ASP A 117 3.66 11.97 2.91
C ASP A 117 3.98 10.56 3.43
N LEU A 118 3.44 9.50 2.81
CA LEU A 118 3.65 8.14 3.25
C LEU A 118 5.06 7.67 2.89
N ILE A 119 5.83 7.30 3.91
CA ILE A 119 7.17 6.73 3.79
C ILE A 119 7.30 5.42 4.59
N HIS A 120 8.40 4.72 4.37
CA HIS A 120 8.88 3.65 5.24
C HIS A 120 10.06 4.16 6.07
N VAL A 121 10.22 3.62 7.28
CA VAL A 121 11.27 4.01 8.23
C VAL A 121 12.08 2.80 8.64
N GLY A 122 13.40 2.97 8.76
CA GLY A 122 14.34 1.92 9.13
C GLY A 122 15.40 1.68 8.05
N VAL A 123 16.34 0.79 8.34
CA VAL A 123 17.38 0.40 7.38
C VAL A 123 16.74 -0.53 6.35
N GLN A 124 16.56 -0.03 5.13
CA GLN A 124 16.14 -0.87 4.01
C GLN A 124 17.33 -1.69 3.52
N ASP A 125 17.31 -2.99 3.80
CA ASP A 125 18.07 -3.93 3.00
C ASP A 125 17.35 -4.10 1.65
N ALA A 126 18.03 -3.82 0.53
CA ALA A 126 17.45 -3.89 -0.81
C ALA A 126 16.84 -5.26 -1.15
N VAL A 127 17.21 -6.32 -0.40
CA VAL A 127 16.78 -7.69 -0.66
C VAL A 127 15.71 -8.18 0.33
N SER A 128 15.59 -7.58 1.52
CA SER A 128 14.65 -8.01 2.55
C SER A 128 13.91 -6.82 3.18
N LEU A 129 12.60 -6.98 3.44
CA LEU A 129 11.86 -6.03 4.29
C LEU A 129 12.31 -6.06 5.77
N ASN A 130 13.41 -6.77 6.09
CA ASN A 130 13.99 -6.77 7.42
C ASN A 130 14.59 -5.39 7.68
N GLY A 131 14.38 -4.87 8.89
CA GLY A 131 14.89 -3.56 9.30
C GLY A 131 13.89 -2.42 9.18
N LEU A 132 12.72 -2.64 8.55
CA LEU A 132 11.62 -1.69 8.61
C LEU A 132 11.02 -1.64 10.03
N ILE A 133 10.80 -0.43 10.50
CA ILE A 133 10.15 -0.15 11.78
C ILE A 133 8.64 -0.16 11.56
N SER A 134 7.93 -0.83 12.46
CA SER A 134 6.46 -0.74 12.50
C SER A 134 6.03 0.41 13.42
N GLY A 135 5.24 1.32 12.85
CA GLY A 135 4.55 2.41 13.52
C GLY A 135 3.05 2.14 13.75
N PRO A 136 2.26 3.21 13.98
CA PRO A 136 0.82 3.12 14.22
C PRO A 136 0.03 2.47 13.07
N MET A 137 0.52 2.62 11.83
CA MET A 137 -0.10 2.15 10.58
C MET A 137 0.72 1.04 9.91
N GLY A 138 1.29 0.12 10.69
CA GLY A 138 2.18 -0.91 10.17
C GLY A 138 3.53 -0.31 9.77
N HIS A 139 4.07 -0.66 8.60
CA HIS A 139 5.36 -0.10 8.13
C HIS A 139 5.22 1.30 7.52
N SER A 140 4.01 1.83 7.38
CA SER A 140 3.76 3.16 6.84
C SER A 140 3.88 4.23 7.93
N HIS A 141 4.65 5.27 7.63
CA HIS A 141 4.90 6.43 8.47
C HIS A 141 4.69 7.72 7.68
N SER A 142 4.51 8.83 8.39
CA SER A 142 4.45 10.17 7.81
C SER A 142 5.86 10.78 7.78
N ALA A 143 6.27 11.30 6.64
CA ALA A 143 7.55 11.99 6.48
C ALA A 143 7.57 13.27 7.31
N ILE A 144 6.49 14.04 7.29
CA ILE A 144 6.33 15.25 8.11
C ILE A 144 6.43 14.92 9.60
N THR A 145 5.71 13.90 10.06
CA THR A 145 5.72 13.50 11.49
C THR A 145 7.10 13.02 11.93
N LEU A 146 7.77 12.22 11.09
CA LEU A 146 9.13 11.74 11.39
C LEU A 146 10.12 12.91 11.44
N TYR A 147 10.05 13.84 10.47
CA TYR A 147 10.89 15.03 10.47
C TYR A 147 10.69 15.84 11.75
N ALA A 148 9.45 16.16 12.10
CA ALA A 148 9.12 16.96 13.27
C ALA A 148 9.68 16.33 14.56
N TYR A 149 9.51 15.02 14.73
CA TYR A 149 10.07 14.27 15.85
C TYR A 149 11.61 14.37 15.91
N LEU A 150 12.27 14.12 14.77
CA LEU A 150 13.73 14.15 14.69
C LEU A 150 14.31 15.55 14.89
N ALA A 151 13.56 16.59 14.52
CA ALA A 151 13.89 18.01 14.72
C ALA A 151 13.57 18.52 16.13
N GLY A 152 12.94 17.71 16.99
CA GLY A 152 12.61 18.09 18.37
C GLY A 152 11.35 18.94 18.51
N PHE A 153 10.50 18.98 17.49
CA PHE A 153 9.22 19.69 17.55
C PHE A 153 8.22 18.94 18.43
N SER A 154 7.44 19.68 19.22
CA SER A 154 6.27 19.16 19.93
C SER A 154 5.21 18.62 18.97
N GLN A 155 4.28 17.81 19.47
CA GLN A 155 3.17 17.30 18.65
C GLN A 155 2.32 18.43 18.06
N ALA A 156 2.10 19.54 18.80
CA ALA A 156 1.38 20.70 18.31
C ALA A 156 2.11 21.41 17.16
N GLN A 157 3.43 21.53 17.26
CA GLN A 157 4.28 22.04 16.17
C GLN A 157 4.23 21.12 14.94
N ALA A 158 4.30 19.79 15.14
CA ALA A 158 4.18 18.83 14.06
C ALA A 158 2.85 18.94 13.32
N LEU A 159 1.74 19.12 14.05
CA LEU A 159 0.42 19.29 13.45
C LEU A 159 0.31 20.52 12.56
N ARG A 160 1.00 21.61 12.89
CA ARG A 160 1.05 22.83 12.05
C ARG A 160 1.76 22.62 10.72
N LEU A 161 2.64 21.62 10.62
CA LEU A 161 3.32 21.29 9.36
C LEU A 161 2.41 20.61 8.34
N PHE A 162 1.23 20.13 8.74
CA PHE A 162 0.25 19.58 7.80
C PHE A 162 -0.64 20.68 7.23
N ALA A 163 -0.04 21.52 6.40
CA ALA A 163 -0.70 22.67 5.79
C ALA A 163 -0.29 22.80 4.32
N GLU A 164 -1.17 23.41 3.52
CA GLU A 164 -0.98 23.60 2.08
C GLU A 164 0.37 24.24 1.70
N PRO A 165 0.85 25.33 2.33
CA PRO A 165 2.14 25.92 1.96
C PRO A 165 3.32 24.97 2.18
N VAL A 166 3.19 24.07 3.17
CA VAL A 166 4.19 23.03 3.42
C VAL A 166 4.12 21.96 2.34
N PHE A 167 2.92 21.52 1.97
CA PHE A 167 2.75 20.53 0.91
C PHE A 167 3.28 21.04 -0.43
N GLU A 168 3.03 22.30 -0.78
CA GLU A 168 3.58 22.97 -1.95
C GLU A 168 5.11 22.98 -1.90
N ARG A 169 5.71 23.43 -0.79
CA ARG A 169 7.17 23.46 -0.63
C ARG A 169 7.82 22.09 -0.76
N LEU A 170 7.12 21.03 -0.35
CA LEU A 170 7.60 19.64 -0.43
C LEU A 170 7.27 18.97 -1.78
N GLY A 171 6.62 19.67 -2.71
CA GLY A 171 6.24 19.15 -4.03
C GLY A 171 5.15 18.08 -3.98
N TYR A 172 4.31 18.06 -2.93
CA TYR A 172 3.28 17.04 -2.75
C TYR A 172 2.18 17.08 -3.84
N PHE A 173 2.02 18.23 -4.49
CA PHE A 173 1.09 18.43 -5.60
C PHE A 173 1.67 18.00 -6.97
N ASP A 174 2.99 17.78 -7.06
CA ASP A 174 3.68 17.58 -8.36
C ASP A 174 4.06 16.11 -8.63
N LEU A 175 3.53 15.17 -7.85
CA LEU A 175 3.91 13.75 -7.93
C LEU A 175 3.14 12.94 -8.98
N TRP A 176 2.13 13.52 -9.65
CA TRP A 176 1.31 12.77 -10.61
C TRP A 176 2.14 12.19 -11.75
N ASN A 177 2.87 13.03 -12.47
CA ASN A 177 3.64 12.61 -13.66
C ASN A 177 4.74 11.61 -13.31
N GLU A 178 5.41 11.78 -12.17
CA GLU A 178 6.38 10.82 -11.66
C GLU A 178 5.71 9.47 -11.33
N SER A 179 4.57 9.51 -10.63
CA SER A 179 3.82 8.29 -10.27
C SER A 179 3.31 7.55 -11.50
N VAL A 180 2.83 8.26 -12.52
CA VAL A 180 2.42 7.68 -13.81
C VAL A 180 3.61 7.05 -14.53
N SER A 181 4.74 7.75 -14.60
CA SER A 181 5.96 7.25 -15.24
C SER A 181 6.50 5.99 -14.54
N TYR A 182 6.49 5.98 -13.21
CA TYR A 182 6.87 4.81 -12.41
C TYR A 182 5.91 3.64 -12.66
N LEU A 183 4.60 3.89 -12.64
CA LEU A 183 3.58 2.87 -12.93
C LEU A 183 3.75 2.28 -14.33
N ARG A 184 4.01 3.10 -15.36
CA ARG A 184 4.32 2.63 -16.72
C ARG A 184 5.55 1.73 -16.74
N GLY A 185 6.60 2.09 -16.01
CA GLY A 185 7.79 1.24 -15.85
C GLY A 185 7.45 -0.14 -15.28
N LEU A 186 6.61 -0.21 -14.25
CA LEU A 186 6.13 -1.46 -13.67
C LEU A 186 5.25 -2.28 -14.63
N GLY A 187 4.40 -1.61 -15.41
CA GLY A 187 3.63 -2.22 -16.49
C GLY A 187 4.53 -2.83 -17.56
N ALA A 188 5.52 -2.08 -18.04
CA ALA A 188 6.49 -2.55 -19.03
C ALA A 188 7.30 -3.77 -18.53
N GLN A 189 7.74 -3.77 -17.27
CA GLN A 189 8.41 -4.92 -16.65
C GLN A 189 7.53 -6.18 -16.65
N ALA A 190 6.21 -6.01 -16.49
CA ALA A 190 5.23 -7.10 -16.54
C ALA A 190 4.66 -7.36 -17.94
N GLN A 191 5.15 -6.67 -18.97
CA GLN A 191 4.61 -6.69 -20.34
C GLN A 191 3.09 -6.44 -20.36
N TYR A 192 2.65 -5.44 -19.60
CA TYR A 192 1.25 -5.10 -19.38
C TYR A 192 1.02 -3.60 -19.60
N ASP A 193 0.12 -3.26 -20.52
CA ASP A 193 -0.30 -1.88 -20.75
C ASP A 193 -1.22 -1.41 -19.60
N LEU A 194 -0.71 -0.48 -18.80
CA LEU A 194 -1.45 0.11 -17.69
C LEU A 194 -2.06 1.47 -18.04
N ASP A 195 -1.71 2.10 -19.18
CA ASP A 195 -2.19 3.44 -19.52
C ASP A 195 -3.71 3.46 -19.72
N THR A 196 -4.21 2.44 -20.42
CA THR A 196 -5.64 2.25 -20.65
C THR A 196 -6.41 2.09 -19.34
N HIS A 197 -5.81 1.41 -18.36
CA HIS A 197 -6.42 1.19 -17.05
C HIS A 197 -6.37 2.43 -16.15
N LEU A 198 -5.20 3.08 -16.10
CA LEU A 198 -4.97 4.25 -15.26
C LEU A 198 -6.02 5.35 -15.50
N THR A 199 -6.33 5.63 -16.77
CA THR A 199 -7.34 6.64 -17.12
C THR A 199 -8.71 6.29 -16.52
N ARG A 200 -9.10 5.01 -16.56
CA ARG A 200 -10.37 4.53 -15.99
C ARG A 200 -10.35 4.56 -14.47
N TRP A 201 -9.25 4.16 -13.85
CA TRP A 201 -9.09 4.17 -12.40
C TRP A 201 -9.11 5.60 -11.85
N ALA A 202 -8.38 6.53 -12.46
CA ALA A 202 -8.34 7.94 -12.05
C ALA A 202 -9.71 8.63 -12.14
N ARG A 203 -10.53 8.29 -13.15
CA ARG A 203 -11.92 8.78 -13.26
C ARG A 203 -12.83 8.33 -12.12
N ARG A 204 -12.50 7.23 -11.44
CA ARG A 204 -13.20 6.75 -10.23
C ARG A 204 -12.69 7.42 -8.95
N GLY A 205 -11.78 8.40 -9.06
CA GLY A 205 -11.13 9.07 -7.95
C GLY A 205 -9.86 8.35 -7.49
N CYS A 206 -9.53 8.49 -6.20
CA CYS A 206 -8.39 7.79 -5.62
C CYS A 206 -8.58 6.26 -5.74
N PHE A 207 -7.67 5.57 -6.43
CA PHE A 207 -7.71 4.12 -6.66
C PHE A 207 -6.79 3.34 -5.70
N MET A 208 -6.32 4.00 -4.65
CA MET A 208 -5.32 3.50 -3.71
C MET A 208 -5.80 3.68 -2.27
N HIS A 209 -5.52 2.70 -1.41
CA HIS A 209 -5.65 2.80 0.07
C HIS A 209 -4.33 3.23 0.73
N SER A 210 -3.21 2.96 0.07
CA SER A 210 -1.86 3.40 0.43
C SER A 210 -1.02 3.48 -0.84
N ILE A 211 0.28 3.78 -0.77
CA ILE A 211 1.11 3.85 -1.98
C ILE A 211 1.19 2.53 -2.77
N ASN A 212 0.90 1.38 -2.14
CA ASN A 212 1.03 0.05 -2.75
C ASN A 212 -0.17 -0.88 -2.46
N HIS A 213 -1.20 -0.40 -1.77
CA HIS A 213 -2.46 -1.11 -1.59
C HIS A 213 -3.51 -0.45 -2.47
N THR A 214 -3.94 -1.14 -3.52
CA THR A 214 -4.94 -0.66 -4.47
C THR A 214 -6.35 -0.93 -3.95
N LYS A 215 -7.33 -0.19 -4.48
CA LYS A 215 -8.74 -0.59 -4.38
C LYS A 215 -8.99 -1.91 -5.11
N LEU A 216 -10.01 -2.64 -4.68
CA LEU A 216 -10.38 -3.93 -5.26
C LEU A 216 -10.52 -3.91 -6.79
N TYR A 217 -11.21 -2.92 -7.35
CA TYR A 217 -11.46 -2.87 -8.79
C TYR A 217 -10.18 -2.81 -9.64
N VAL A 218 -9.10 -2.24 -9.10
CA VAL A 218 -7.79 -2.22 -9.77
C VAL A 218 -7.27 -3.66 -9.90
N VAL A 219 -7.34 -4.43 -8.80
CA VAL A 219 -6.95 -5.85 -8.79
C VAL A 219 -7.86 -6.66 -9.71
N ALA A 220 -9.16 -6.36 -9.75
CA ALA A 220 -10.11 -7.02 -10.62
C ALA A 220 -9.80 -6.81 -12.11
N ASP A 221 -9.49 -5.58 -12.51
CA ASP A 221 -9.11 -5.28 -13.89
C ASP A 221 -7.80 -5.97 -14.30
N LEU A 222 -6.83 -6.05 -13.39
CA LEU A 222 -5.59 -6.80 -13.63
C LEU A 222 -5.86 -8.30 -13.78
N ALA A 223 -6.69 -8.88 -12.90
CA ALA A 223 -7.06 -10.29 -12.96
C ALA A 223 -7.75 -10.64 -14.29
N ARG A 224 -8.74 -9.84 -14.70
CA ARG A 224 -9.43 -9.96 -15.99
C ARG A 224 -8.46 -9.89 -17.17
N GLY A 225 -7.57 -8.90 -17.19
CA GLY A 225 -6.61 -8.79 -18.30
C GLY A 225 -5.57 -9.92 -18.32
N LEU A 226 -5.18 -10.49 -17.17
CA LEU A 226 -4.32 -11.68 -17.13
C LEU A 226 -5.03 -12.94 -17.62
N LEU A 227 -6.31 -13.10 -17.30
CA LEU A 227 -7.15 -14.18 -17.83
C LEU A 227 -7.32 -14.04 -19.35
N THR A 228 -7.63 -12.84 -19.85
CA THR A 228 -7.72 -12.55 -21.29
C THR A 228 -6.40 -12.87 -22.01
N LYS A 229 -5.25 -12.43 -21.48
CA LYS A 229 -3.92 -12.76 -22.03
C LYS A 229 -3.61 -14.24 -22.03
N SER A 230 -4.23 -14.99 -21.12
CA SER A 230 -4.05 -16.42 -20.96
C SER A 230 -5.09 -17.25 -21.72
N GLY A 231 -6.01 -16.60 -22.43
CA GLY A 231 -7.10 -17.26 -23.17
C GLY A 231 -8.11 -17.98 -22.26
N VAL A 232 -8.20 -17.59 -20.99
CA VAL A 232 -9.12 -18.19 -20.03
C VAL A 232 -10.42 -17.38 -20.02
N PRO A 233 -11.56 -17.96 -20.42
CA PRO A 233 -12.85 -17.26 -20.37
C PRO A 233 -13.28 -17.03 -18.92
N TYR A 234 -13.95 -15.91 -18.67
CA TYR A 234 -14.57 -15.59 -17.40
C TYR A 234 -15.92 -14.90 -17.66
N PRO A 235 -16.90 -15.03 -16.74
CA PRO A 235 -18.16 -14.32 -16.86
C PRO A 235 -17.96 -12.83 -16.57
N GLU A 236 -18.76 -11.99 -17.22
CA GLU A 236 -18.93 -10.61 -16.78
C GLU A 236 -19.72 -10.59 -15.46
N CYS A 237 -19.17 -9.91 -14.46
CA CYS A 237 -19.81 -9.75 -13.16
C CYS A 237 -19.29 -8.49 -12.44
N ASP A 238 -20.15 -7.89 -11.62
CA ASP A 238 -19.77 -6.77 -10.77
C ASP A 238 -19.08 -7.28 -9.50
N LEU A 239 -17.76 -7.40 -9.55
CA LEU A 239 -16.97 -7.86 -8.39
C LEU A 239 -16.99 -6.86 -7.23
N ASP A 240 -17.21 -5.57 -7.49
CA ASP A 240 -17.23 -4.54 -6.44
C ASP A 240 -18.44 -4.73 -5.52
N ALA A 241 -19.52 -5.35 -6.01
CA ALA A 241 -20.72 -5.64 -5.24
C ALA A 241 -20.59 -6.86 -4.30
N PHE A 242 -19.70 -7.81 -4.59
CA PHE A 242 -19.69 -9.13 -3.92
C PHE A 242 -18.36 -9.49 -3.26
N VAL A 243 -17.24 -8.95 -3.73
CA VAL A 243 -15.93 -9.30 -3.21
C VAL A 243 -15.51 -8.26 -2.16
N PRO A 244 -15.16 -8.68 -0.92
CA PRO A 244 -14.61 -7.75 0.06
C PRO A 244 -13.24 -7.22 -0.37
N ASP A 245 -13.02 -5.92 -0.19
CA ASP A 245 -11.73 -5.26 -0.43
C ASP A 245 -10.71 -5.59 0.68
N ASP A 246 -9.98 -6.69 0.51
CA ASP A 246 -9.01 -7.18 1.49
C ASP A 246 -7.82 -6.24 1.69
N LEU A 247 -7.46 -5.43 0.69
CA LEU A 247 -6.35 -4.48 0.81
C LEU A 247 -6.79 -3.25 1.60
N GLY A 248 -8.01 -2.77 1.39
CA GLY A 248 -8.62 -1.74 2.23
C GLY A 248 -8.80 -2.21 3.67
N GLY A 249 -9.16 -3.49 3.86
CA GLY A 249 -9.25 -4.14 5.16
C GLY A 249 -7.92 -4.26 5.93
N GLN A 250 -6.78 -3.96 5.31
CA GLN A 250 -5.45 -3.94 5.96
C GLN A 250 -5.03 -2.55 6.45
N GLY A 251 -5.89 -1.55 6.27
CA GLY A 251 -5.67 -0.17 6.68
C GLY A 251 -5.63 0.77 5.48
N SER A 252 -5.98 2.03 5.72
CA SER A 252 -5.99 3.08 4.69
C SER A 252 -5.29 4.32 5.21
N TRP A 253 -4.38 4.84 4.39
CA TRP A 253 -3.83 6.17 4.50
C TRP A 253 -4.84 7.17 3.89
N PRO A 254 -5.06 8.34 4.50
CA PRO A 254 -5.93 9.35 3.92
C PRO A 254 -5.26 10.10 2.77
N VAL A 255 -6.03 10.46 1.75
CA VAL A 255 -5.67 11.56 0.85
C VAL A 255 -5.99 12.85 1.60
N TYR A 256 -4.97 13.62 1.99
CA TYR A 256 -5.19 14.84 2.76
C TYR A 256 -6.08 15.83 1.99
N PRO A 257 -6.94 16.61 2.67
CA PRO A 257 -7.94 17.47 2.01
C PRO A 257 -7.36 18.38 0.93
N GLU A 258 -6.19 18.95 1.17
CA GLU A 258 -5.48 19.85 0.26
C GLU A 258 -5.02 19.12 -1.01
N ILE A 259 -4.47 17.91 -0.85
CA ILE A 259 -4.06 17.04 -1.96
C ILE A 259 -5.28 16.55 -2.75
N ALA A 260 -6.35 16.24 -2.02
CA ALA A 260 -7.61 15.78 -2.59
C ALA A 260 -8.26 16.87 -3.45
N ALA A 261 -8.27 18.11 -2.95
CA ALA A 261 -8.72 19.29 -3.69
C ALA A 261 -7.88 19.51 -4.96
N HIS A 262 -6.56 19.43 -4.86
CA HIS A 262 -5.66 19.58 -5.99
C HIS A 262 -5.91 18.55 -7.11
N TYR A 263 -6.10 17.28 -6.75
CA TYR A 263 -6.33 16.20 -7.73
C TYR A 263 -7.82 15.97 -8.07
N GLY A 264 -8.75 16.72 -7.49
CA GLY A 264 -10.19 16.56 -7.72
C GLY A 264 -10.75 15.21 -7.26
N VAL A 265 -10.26 14.69 -6.13
CA VAL A 265 -10.71 13.41 -5.54
C VAL A 265 -11.27 13.61 -4.13
N PRO A 266 -12.03 12.65 -3.57
CA PRO A 266 -12.45 12.73 -2.18
C PRO A 266 -11.27 12.67 -1.21
N GLY A 267 -11.23 13.59 -0.25
CA GLY A 267 -10.20 13.68 0.79
C GLY A 267 -10.68 13.24 2.16
N SER A 268 -9.74 13.01 3.07
CA SER A 268 -9.98 12.72 4.48
C SER A 268 -8.79 13.14 5.33
N ALA A 269 -9.01 13.34 6.64
CA ALA A 269 -7.95 13.50 7.62
C ALA A 269 -7.86 12.29 8.59
N LEU A 270 -8.64 11.24 8.32
CA LEU A 270 -8.73 10.05 9.15
C LEU A 270 -7.89 8.90 8.58
N PHE A 271 -7.04 8.35 9.42
CA PHE A 271 -6.30 7.12 9.16
C PHE A 271 -7.16 5.93 9.55
N PHE A 272 -7.32 4.95 8.66
CA PHE A 272 -8.02 3.71 9.01
C PHE A 272 -7.02 2.65 9.43
N LYS A 273 -7.08 2.24 10.69
CA LYS A 273 -6.26 1.17 11.25
C LYS A 273 -7.06 -0.12 11.30
N ALA A 274 -6.56 -1.12 10.58
CA ALA A 274 -7.18 -2.44 10.54
C ALA A 274 -7.13 -3.19 11.86
N GLU A 275 -8.10 -4.09 12.02
CA GLU A 275 -8.10 -5.06 13.09
C GLU A 275 -6.97 -6.07 12.91
N THR A 276 -6.20 -6.27 13.97
CA THR A 276 -5.24 -7.37 14.06
C THR A 276 -5.21 -7.85 15.51
N ARG A 277 -4.71 -9.07 15.73
CA ARG A 277 -4.45 -9.59 17.08
C ARG A 277 -3.59 -8.64 17.94
N ARG A 278 -2.78 -7.77 17.33
CA ARG A 278 -1.91 -6.81 18.03
C ARG A 278 -2.53 -5.42 18.18
N SER A 279 -3.39 -5.00 17.24
CA SER A 279 -3.96 -3.63 17.22
C SER A 279 -5.33 -3.53 17.89
N GLY A 280 -5.98 -4.67 18.18
CA GLY A 280 -7.37 -4.70 18.63
C GLY A 280 -8.34 -4.39 17.49
N PRO A 281 -9.60 -4.04 17.82
CA PRO A 281 -10.63 -3.75 16.82
C PRO A 281 -10.22 -2.67 15.81
N ALA A 282 -10.76 -2.78 14.60
CA ALA A 282 -10.58 -1.78 13.56
C ALA A 282 -11.12 -0.42 14.03
N ARG A 283 -10.39 0.65 13.72
CA ARG A 283 -10.77 2.02 14.13
C ARG A 283 -10.18 3.06 13.21
N THR A 284 -10.78 4.25 13.21
CA THR A 284 -10.17 5.45 12.64
C THR A 284 -9.29 6.15 13.68
N MET A 285 -8.28 6.87 13.20
CA MET A 285 -7.47 7.79 13.99
C MET A 285 -7.44 9.14 13.29
N THR A 286 -7.68 10.21 14.03
CA THR A 286 -7.42 11.58 13.59
C THR A 286 -5.92 11.81 13.37
N ARG A 287 -5.58 12.88 12.66
CA ARG A 287 -4.19 13.32 12.49
C ARG A 287 -3.48 13.54 13.84
N ALA A 288 -4.16 14.13 14.82
CA ALA A 288 -3.61 14.33 16.17
C ALA A 288 -3.30 13.01 16.88
N GLU A 289 -4.23 12.05 16.85
CA GLU A 289 -4.01 10.72 17.43
C GLU A 289 -2.90 9.96 16.72
N PHE A 290 -2.81 10.08 15.39
CA PHE A 290 -1.75 9.48 14.60
C PHE A 290 -0.37 10.06 14.98
N VAL A 291 -0.24 11.39 15.05
CA VAL A 291 1.01 12.06 15.47
C VAL A 291 1.41 11.64 16.88
N ALA A 292 0.47 11.64 17.84
CA ALA A 292 0.73 11.22 19.21
C ALA A 292 1.21 9.75 19.28
N ALA A 293 0.54 8.84 18.56
CA ALA A 293 0.92 7.44 18.52
C ALA A 293 2.26 7.21 17.81
N ALA A 294 2.59 8.00 16.78
CA ALA A 294 3.87 7.94 16.10
C ALA A 294 5.01 8.42 17.01
N TYR A 295 4.84 9.53 17.72
CA TYR A 295 5.80 10.02 18.71
C TYR A 295 6.06 8.97 19.79
N ALA A 296 5.00 8.42 20.40
CA ALA A 296 5.12 7.37 21.40
C ALA A 296 5.79 6.08 20.86
N ASN A 297 5.66 5.81 19.56
CA ASN A 297 6.37 4.71 18.90
C ASN A 297 7.87 5.03 18.72
N TYR A 298 8.19 6.26 18.30
CA TYR A 298 9.55 6.72 18.09
C TYR A 298 10.36 6.83 19.38
N ASP A 299 9.74 7.26 20.50
CA ASP A 299 10.38 7.34 21.81
C ASP A 299 10.91 6.00 22.33
N ARG A 300 10.37 4.89 21.82
CA ARG A 300 10.79 3.52 22.19
C ARG A 300 11.93 3.00 21.32
N ARG A 301 12.50 3.84 20.46
CA ARG A 301 13.52 3.45 19.47
C ARG A 301 14.75 4.35 19.62
N PRO A 302 15.96 3.81 19.38
CA PRO A 302 17.13 4.66 19.21
C PRO A 302 16.92 5.55 17.98
N ARG A 303 17.27 6.84 18.08
CA ARG A 303 17.04 7.83 17.01
C ARG A 303 17.77 7.44 15.72
N GLU A 304 18.91 6.77 15.85
CA GLU A 304 19.75 6.28 14.75
C GLU A 304 19.06 5.19 13.92
N ALA A 305 18.05 4.50 14.48
CA ALA A 305 17.25 3.53 13.75
C ALA A 305 16.09 4.17 12.97
N LEU A 306 15.73 5.42 13.25
CA LEU A 306 14.65 6.15 12.60
C LEU A 306 15.10 6.77 11.27
N VAL A 307 15.47 5.90 10.32
CA VAL A 307 16.09 6.29 9.05
C VAL A 307 15.05 6.42 7.94
N SER A 308 15.12 7.50 7.18
CA SER A 308 14.42 7.68 5.91
C SER A 308 15.23 8.63 5.04
N GLN A 309 15.57 8.21 3.81
CA GLN A 309 16.38 9.03 2.89
C GLN A 309 15.74 10.39 2.60
N ARG A 310 14.42 10.43 2.43
CA ARG A 310 13.67 11.67 2.18
C ARG A 310 13.80 12.65 3.35
N VAL A 311 13.56 12.17 4.57
CA VAL A 311 13.63 13.01 5.78
C VAL A 311 15.07 13.43 6.08
N GLN A 312 16.06 12.57 5.82
CA GLN A 312 17.47 12.96 5.90
C GLN A 312 17.81 14.06 4.89
N GLY A 313 17.30 13.97 3.66
CA GLY A 313 17.44 15.02 2.65
C GLY A 313 16.94 16.38 3.15
N TRP A 314 15.75 16.43 3.75
CA TRP A 314 15.21 17.66 4.34
C TRP A 314 16.03 18.18 5.51
N ARG A 315 16.54 17.30 6.38
CA ARG A 315 17.38 17.69 7.52
C ARG A 315 18.75 18.24 7.09
N ASN A 316 19.24 17.84 5.92
CA ASN A 316 20.52 18.27 5.37
C ASN A 316 20.39 19.51 4.47
N ASP A 317 19.17 19.98 4.16
CA ASP A 317 18.92 21.21 3.41
C ASP A 317 18.57 22.36 4.37
N PRO A 318 19.47 23.34 4.59
CA PRO A 318 19.23 24.46 5.49
C PRO A 318 17.97 25.26 5.16
N ALA A 319 17.65 25.42 3.86
CA ALA A 319 16.47 26.18 3.44
C ALA A 319 15.16 25.47 3.83
N THR A 320 15.11 24.14 3.66
CA THR A 320 13.97 23.34 4.12
C THR A 320 13.86 23.33 5.64
N VAL A 321 14.98 23.25 6.36
CA VAL A 321 14.98 23.30 7.83
C VAL A 321 14.42 24.62 8.35
N GLU A 322 14.86 25.75 7.81
CA GLU A 322 14.38 27.07 8.25
C GLU A 322 12.90 27.24 7.95
N PHE A 323 12.47 26.87 6.73
CA PHE A 323 11.06 26.89 6.36
C PHE A 323 10.19 26.07 7.33
N PHE A 324 10.63 24.88 7.72
CA PHE A 324 9.89 24.07 8.68
C PHE A 324 9.84 24.68 10.09
N ARG A 325 10.91 25.35 10.55
CA ARG A 325 10.86 26.08 11.83
C ARG A 325 9.87 27.22 11.78
N GLU A 326 9.87 28.01 10.72
CA GLU A 326 8.90 29.09 10.53
C GLU A 326 7.48 28.54 10.47
N ALA A 327 7.21 27.52 9.65
CA ALA A 327 5.88 26.91 9.53
C ALA A 327 5.40 26.30 10.86
N ALA A 328 6.29 25.67 11.63
CA ALA A 328 6.00 25.18 12.96
C ALA A 328 5.87 26.30 14.01
N GLY A 329 6.47 27.47 13.79
CA GLY A 329 6.52 28.61 14.70
C GLY A 329 5.49 29.71 14.45
N ARG A 330 4.83 29.74 13.29
CA ARG A 330 3.75 30.69 13.00
C ARG A 330 2.61 30.49 14.01
N GLU A 331 2.37 31.52 14.82
CA GLU A 331 1.10 31.68 15.52
C GLU A 331 -0.03 31.63 14.49
N ILE A 332 -1.08 30.88 14.81
CA ILE A 332 -2.29 30.83 14.01
C ILE A 332 -2.83 32.25 13.95
N SER A 333 -2.79 32.88 12.77
CA SER A 333 -3.50 34.13 12.55
C SER A 333 -4.97 33.86 12.89
N PRO A 334 -5.57 34.58 13.85
CA PRO A 334 -6.96 34.31 14.21
C PRO A 334 -7.83 34.62 13.00
N ILE A 335 -8.70 33.66 12.67
CA ILE A 335 -9.88 33.89 11.85
C ILE A 335 -10.51 35.21 12.31
N ARG A 336 -10.77 36.11 11.35
CA ARG A 336 -11.34 37.45 11.54
C ARG A 336 -12.35 37.49 12.70
N PRO A 337 -12.31 38.50 13.58
CA PRO A 337 -13.35 38.66 14.57
C PRO A 337 -14.69 38.85 13.86
N ALA A 338 -15.69 38.05 14.28
CA ALA A 338 -17.07 38.34 13.95
C ALA A 338 -17.40 39.75 14.45
N GLU A 339 -18.07 40.51 13.59
CA GLU A 339 -18.49 41.89 13.83
C GLU A 339 -19.18 42.03 15.20
N ARG A 340 -18.89 43.14 15.89
CA ARG A 340 -19.59 43.54 17.10
C ARG A 340 -21.08 43.71 16.79
N VAL A 341 -21.91 42.86 17.38
CA VAL A 341 -23.35 43.13 17.51
C VAL A 341 -23.52 44.33 18.45
N PRO A 342 -24.35 45.33 18.12
CA PRO A 342 -24.53 46.50 18.98
C PRO A 342 -25.27 46.14 20.26
N ALA A 343 -24.89 46.82 21.34
CA ALA A 343 -25.53 46.73 22.65
C ALA A 343 -26.99 47.20 22.58
N LEU A 344 -27.91 46.37 23.09
CA LEU A 344 -29.24 46.82 23.49
C LEU A 344 -29.24 47.01 25.01
N ALA A 345 -29.59 48.23 25.41
CA ALA A 345 -29.67 48.65 26.79
C ALA A 345 -30.92 48.12 27.50
N SER A 346 -30.70 47.74 28.77
CA SER A 346 -31.57 47.87 29.95
C SER A 346 -33.04 47.41 29.91
N GLY A 347 -33.34 46.44 30.77
CA GLY A 347 -34.69 46.17 31.27
C GLY A 347 -34.66 45.27 32.50
N SER A 348 -34.84 45.86 33.67
CA SER A 348 -34.91 45.27 35.02
C SER A 348 -36.08 44.29 35.19
N LEU A 349 -35.91 43.23 36.01
CA LEU A 349 -36.65 42.99 37.28
C LEU A 349 -36.52 41.53 37.79
N ALA A 350 -36.28 41.42 39.10
CA ALA A 350 -36.68 40.35 40.06
C ALA A 350 -36.41 38.88 39.67
N GLY A 351 -35.59 38.10 40.39
CA GLY A 351 -35.79 37.76 41.80
C GLY A 351 -36.57 36.43 41.89
N HIS A 352 -35.91 35.32 42.21
CA HIS A 352 -36.31 34.37 43.26
C HIS A 352 -35.37 33.16 43.31
N THR A 353 -34.92 32.92 44.53
CA THR A 353 -34.32 31.71 45.09
C THR A 353 -35.14 30.44 44.86
N SER A 354 -34.46 29.35 44.51
CA SER A 354 -34.43 28.08 45.26
C SER A 354 -33.39 27.15 44.66
#